data_AF-A0A7C4C5Y2-F1
#
_entry.id   AF-A0A7C4C5Y2-F1
#
_cell.length_a   1.000
_cell.length_b   1.000
_cell.length_c   1.000
_cell.angle_alpha   90.00
_cell.angle_beta   90.00
_cell.angle_gamma   90.00
#
_symmetry.space_group_name_H-M   'P 1'
#
loop_
_entity.id
_entity.type
_entity.pdbx_description
1 polymer ?
#
loop_
_entity_poly.entity_id
_entity_poly.type
_entity_poly.pdbx_seq_one_letter_code
_entity_poly.pdbx_strand_id
1 'polypeptide(L)'
;MDPKDLRNLRKNISSIRKVSGDHVKRPIDCEKSRIYAGRSIVAKHFIKEGTMINEDDIDFKRPGTGISPKDIHLVIEEELKGI
;
A
#
# COMPACT_ATOMS: atom_id res chain seq x y z
N MET A 1 -27.72 40.88 9.43
CA MET A 1 -27.07 39.58 9.69
C MET A 1 -27.10 39.36 11.18
N ASP A 2 -27.73 38.28 11.63
CA ASP A 2 -27.82 37.97 13.05
C ASP A 2 -26.45 37.58 13.64
N PRO A 3 -26.13 38.00 14.88
CA PRO A 3 -24.88 37.63 15.55
C PRO A 3 -24.65 36.11 15.66
N LYS A 4 -25.73 35.33 15.64
CA LYS A 4 -25.70 33.86 15.63
C LYS A 4 -25.19 33.31 14.31
N ASP A 5 -25.59 33.89 13.19
CA ASP A 5 -25.14 33.48 11.86
C ASP A 5 -23.66 33.76 11.65
N LEU A 6 -23.19 34.94 12.10
CA LEU A 6 -21.77 35.28 12.06
C LEU A 6 -20.92 34.30 12.88
N ARG A 7 -21.44 33.87 14.03
CA ARG A 7 -20.78 32.86 14.88
C ARG A 7 -20.73 31.49 14.23
N ASN A 8 -21.82 31.08 13.55
CA ASN A 8 -21.88 29.83 12.82
C ASN A 8 -20.94 29.84 11.61
N LEU A 9 -20.90 30.94 10.85
CA LEU A 9 -19.96 31.11 9.74
C LEU A 9 -18.51 30.96 10.20
N ARG A 10 -18.13 31.61 11.30
CA ARG A 10 -16.78 31.50 11.85
C ARG A 10 -16.45 30.06 12.27
N LYS A 11 -17.38 29.36 12.91
CA LYS A 11 -17.21 27.93 13.28
C LYS A 11 -17.01 27.07 12.03
N ASN A 12 -17.85 27.27 11.01
CA ASN A 12 -17.80 26.49 9.77
C ASN A 12 -16.48 26.71 9.02
N ILE A 13 -16.02 27.96 8.90
CA ILE A 13 -14.71 28.27 8.29
C ILE A 13 -13.57 27.59 9.05
N SER A 14 -13.63 27.60 10.39
CA SER A 14 -12.62 26.91 11.20
C SER A 14 -12.64 25.40 11.00
N SER A 15 -13.83 24.79 10.86
CA SER A 15 -13.97 23.37 10.57
C SER A 15 -13.43 23.02 9.18
N ILE A 16 -13.77 23.83 8.17
CA ILE A 16 -13.25 23.65 6.79
C ILE A 16 -11.72 23.68 6.80
N ARG A 17 -11.11 24.70 7.42
CA ARG A 17 -9.64 24.80 7.52
C ARG A 17 -9.00 23.58 8.18
N LYS A 18 -9.64 22.97 9.18
CA LYS A 18 -9.14 21.76 9.83
C LYS A 18 -9.26 20.52 8.94
N VAL A 19 -10.38 20.38 8.23
CA VAL A 19 -10.67 19.22 7.37
C VAL A 19 -9.90 19.28 6.05
N SER A 20 -9.57 20.48 5.55
CA SER A 20 -8.76 20.68 4.35
C SER A 20 -7.37 20.02 4.43
N GLY A 21 -6.87 19.79 5.64
CA GLY A 21 -5.68 18.97 5.86
C GLY A 21 -4.40 19.53 5.22
N ASP A 22 -3.52 18.61 4.85
CA ASP A 22 -2.23 18.90 4.21
C ASP A 22 -2.33 18.65 2.70
N HIS A 23 -1.63 19.45 1.90
CA HIS A 23 -1.56 19.30 0.44
C HIS A 23 -0.42 18.36 -0.01
N VAL A 24 0.38 17.85 0.92
CA VAL A 24 1.42 16.85 0.64
C VAL A 24 0.82 15.45 0.51
N LYS A 25 1.07 14.78 -0.62
CA LYS A 25 0.65 13.40 -0.83
C LYS A 25 1.51 12.43 -0.01
N ARG A 26 0.99 12.00 1.14
CA ARG A 26 1.59 10.98 2.00
C ARG A 26 0.52 10.15 2.70
N PRO A 27 0.80 8.88 3.02
CA PRO A 27 -0.11 8.08 3.82
C PRO A 27 -0.20 8.66 5.24
N ILE A 28 -1.41 8.78 5.77
CA ILE A 28 -1.62 9.09 7.19
C ILE A 28 -1.40 7.84 8.06
N ASP A 29 -1.26 8.00 9.37
CA ASP A 29 -0.89 6.88 10.26
C ASP A 29 -1.84 5.69 10.18
N CYS A 30 -3.15 5.92 10.04
CA CYS A 30 -4.10 4.82 9.87
C CYS A 30 -3.98 4.13 8.49
N GLU A 31 -3.56 4.85 7.46
CA GLU A 31 -3.34 4.31 6.11
C GLU A 31 -2.08 3.45 6.03
N LYS A 32 -1.15 3.53 7.00
CA LYS A 32 0.01 2.63 7.07
C LYS A 32 -0.41 1.15 7.16
N SER A 33 -1.59 0.88 7.73
CA SER A 33 -2.19 -0.46 7.76
C SER A 33 -2.44 -1.07 6.37
N ARG A 34 -2.44 -0.26 5.31
CA ARG A 34 -2.61 -0.70 3.92
C ARG A 34 -1.56 -1.70 3.45
N ILE A 35 -0.39 -1.74 4.08
CA ILE A 35 0.63 -2.77 3.85
C ILE A 35 0.04 -4.17 4.10
N TYR A 36 -0.80 -4.34 5.13
CA TYR A 36 -1.44 -5.63 5.43
C TYR A 36 -2.54 -6.01 4.43
N ALA A 37 -3.16 -5.02 3.78
CA ALA A 37 -4.16 -5.25 2.73
C ALA A 37 -3.51 -5.54 1.36
N GLY A 38 -2.25 -5.12 1.17
CA GLY A 38 -1.45 -5.42 -0.01
C GLY A 38 -1.16 -6.92 -0.17
N ARG A 39 -0.78 -7.32 -1.37
CA ARG A 39 -0.29 -8.67 -1.67
C ARG A 39 1.21 -8.63 -1.91
N SER A 40 1.88 -9.74 -1.64
CA SER A 40 3.28 -9.99 -1.97
C SER A 40 3.38 -11.24 -2.83
N ILE A 41 4.41 -11.29 -3.67
CA ILE A 41 4.81 -12.48 -4.40
C ILE A 41 5.32 -13.51 -3.39
N VAL A 42 4.80 -14.73 -3.50
CA VAL A 42 5.21 -15.88 -2.72
C VAL A 42 5.38 -17.08 -3.64
N ALA A 43 6.20 -18.05 -3.25
CA ALA A 43 6.27 -19.32 -3.96
C ALA A 43 4.96 -20.10 -3.77
N LYS A 44 4.38 -20.57 -4.86
CA LYS A 44 3.14 -21.37 -4.87
C LYS A 44 3.39 -22.79 -4.38
N HIS A 45 4.58 -23.31 -4.68
CA HIS A 45 5.09 -24.61 -4.24
C HIS A 45 6.59 -24.51 -3.94
N PHE A 46 7.19 -25.62 -3.53
CA PHE A 46 8.64 -25.70 -3.39
C PHE A 46 9.30 -25.56 -4.78
N ILE A 47 10.26 -24.66 -4.89
CA ILE A 47 11.07 -24.44 -6.10
C ILE A 47 12.50 -24.87 -5.75
N LYS A 48 13.08 -25.75 -6.56
CA LYS A 48 14.42 -26.28 -6.29
C LYS A 48 15.47 -25.23 -6.65
N GLU A 49 16.55 -25.16 -5.88
CA GLU A 49 17.72 -24.36 -6.22
C GLU A 49 18.20 -24.66 -7.66
N GLY A 50 18.59 -23.61 -8.38
CA GLY A 50 18.98 -23.68 -9.79
C GLY A 50 17.80 -23.80 -10.78
N THR A 51 16.56 -23.75 -10.30
CA THR A 51 15.38 -23.72 -11.17
C THR A 51 15.08 -22.28 -11.58
N MET A 52 14.77 -22.11 -12.86
CA MET A 52 14.22 -20.86 -13.40
C MET A 52 12.79 -20.68 -12.90
N ILE A 53 12.51 -19.54 -12.27
CA ILE A 53 11.18 -19.22 -11.76
C ILE A 53 10.30 -18.70 -12.91
N ASN A 54 9.12 -19.31 -13.08
CA ASN A 54 8.10 -18.86 -14.02
C ASN A 54 6.85 -18.32 -13.30
N GLU A 55 5.92 -17.73 -14.05
CA GLU A 55 4.66 -17.20 -13.51
C GLU A 55 3.81 -18.27 -12.80
N ASP A 56 3.87 -19.52 -13.25
CA ASP A 56 3.11 -20.63 -12.65
C ASP A 56 3.64 -21.07 -11.28
N ASP A 57 4.92 -20.77 -11.00
CA ASP A 57 5.62 -21.13 -9.76
C ASP A 57 5.33 -20.15 -8.61
N ILE A 58 4.76 -18.98 -8.93
CA ILE A 58 4.49 -17.89 -7.98
C ILE A 58 2.98 -17.67 -7.76
N ASP A 59 2.66 -17.08 -6.62
CA ASP A 59 1.31 -16.67 -6.25
C ASP A 59 1.37 -15.34 -5.48
N PHE A 60 0.24 -14.66 -5.31
CA PHE A 60 0.16 -13.36 -4.66
C PHE A 60 -0.68 -13.43 -3.39
N LYS A 61 -0.02 -13.50 -2.23
CA LYS A 61 -0.68 -13.64 -0.93
C LYS A 61 -0.51 -12.41 -0.06
N ARG A 62 -1.43 -12.24 0.90
CA ARG A 62 -1.32 -11.21 1.93
C ARG A 62 -0.42 -11.70 3.08
N PRO A 63 0.23 -10.79 3.81
CA PRO A 63 0.25 -9.33 3.65
C PRO A 63 1.23 -8.85 2.57
N GLY A 64 1.21 -7.56 2.25
CA GLY A 64 2.06 -6.87 1.28
C GLY A 64 3.46 -6.51 1.83
N THR A 65 4.02 -7.34 2.71
CA THR A 65 5.31 -7.09 3.38
C THR A 65 6.52 -7.68 2.63
N GLY A 66 6.28 -8.50 1.61
CA GLY A 66 7.31 -9.11 0.77
C GLY A 66 7.46 -8.37 -0.56
N ILE A 67 7.88 -9.10 -1.59
CA ILE A 67 8.10 -8.54 -2.93
C ILE A 67 6.76 -8.10 -3.52
N SER A 68 6.69 -6.86 -4.00
CA SER A 68 5.46 -6.31 -4.58
C SER A 68 5.11 -7.04 -5.88
N PRO A 69 3.82 -7.29 -6.18
CA PRO A 69 3.38 -7.81 -7.47
C PRO A 69 3.80 -6.96 -8.67
N LYS A 70 4.14 -5.68 -8.45
CA LYS A 70 4.67 -4.79 -9.50
C LYS A 70 6.09 -5.16 -9.93
N ASP A 71 6.82 -5.79 -9.03
CA ASP A 71 8.23 -6.14 -9.21
C ASP A 71 8.39 -7.59 -9.67
N ILE A 72 7.34 -8.16 -10.29
CA ILE A 72 7.29 -9.54 -10.74
C ILE A 72 8.42 -9.90 -11.72
N HIS A 73 8.82 -8.93 -12.55
CA HIS A 73 9.92 -9.04 -13.50
C HIS A 73 11.30 -9.22 -12.83
N LEU A 74 11.43 -8.91 -11.53
CA LEU A 74 12.65 -9.17 -10.77
C LEU A 74 12.72 -10.61 -10.25
N VAL A 75 11.64 -11.38 -10.39
CA VAL A 75 11.51 -12.73 -9.85
C VAL A 75 11.37 -13.76 -10.96
N ILE A 76 10.62 -13.44 -12.01
CA ILE A 76 10.48 -14.29 -13.20
C ILE A 76 11.81 -14.25 -13.97
N GLU A 77 12.21 -15.41 -14.53
CA GLU A 77 13.46 -15.61 -15.29
C GLU A 77 14.75 -15.49 -14.46
N GLU A 78 14.65 -15.32 -13.14
CA GLU A 78 15.79 -15.45 -12.25
C GLU A 78 16.04 -16.92 -11.88
N GLU A 79 17.33 -17.27 -11.82
CA GLU A 79 17.77 -18.55 -11.26
C GLU A 79 17.75 -18.46 -9.74
N LEU A 80 16.99 -19.36 -9.10
CA LEU A 80 16.88 -19.38 -7.65
C LEU A 80 18.23 -19.78 -7.04
N LYS A 81 18.94 -18.79 -6.48
CA LYS A 81 20.19 -18.99 -5.72
C LYS A 81 19.86 -19.50 -4.33
N GLY A 82 20.47 -20.62 -3.92
CA GLY A 82 20.42 -21.07 -2.55
C GLY A 82 21.00 -20.03 -1.61
N ILE A 83 20.39 -19.90 -0.44
CA ILE A 83 20.94 -19.14 0.70
C ILE A 83 21.89 -20.06 1.47
#